data_AF-D6NLB3-F1
#
_entry.id   AF-D6NLB3-F1
#
_cell.length_a   1.000
_cell.length_b   1.000
_cell.length_c   1.000
_cell.angle_alpha   90.00
_cell.angle_beta   90.00
_cell.angle_gamma   90.00
#
_symmetry.space_group_name_H-M   'P 1'
#
loop_
_entity.id
_entity.type
_entity.pdbx_description
1 polymer ?
#
loop_
_entity_poly.entity_id
_entity_poly.type
_entity_poly.pdbx_seq_one_letter_code
_entity_poly.pdbx_strand_id
1 'polypeptide(L)'
;LLNEDLEKVKNWQKDAYHKQIMGGFKETKEAEDGFRKAQKPWAKKIKELEAAKKAYHLACKEEKLAVTREMNSKTEQSVTPEQQKKLQDKVDKCKQDVQKTQEKYEKVLDDVGKTTPQYMEGMEQVFEQCQQFEEKRLVFLKEVLLDIKRHLSLAENSRDELTKLGEEDEQGWCRGRLDSGQLGLYPANYVEAI
;
A
#
# COMPACT_ATOMS: atom_id res chain seq x y z
N LEU A 1 -33.00 -14.83 -14.73
CA LEU A 1 -31.92 -14.00 -15.28
C LEU A 1 -31.09 -13.43 -14.13
N LEU A 2 -31.53 -12.38 -13.40
CA LEU A 2 -30.75 -11.84 -12.27
C LEU A 2 -30.53 -12.80 -11.09
N ASN A 3 -31.41 -13.79 -10.86
CA ASN A 3 -31.29 -14.67 -9.69
C ASN A 3 -30.10 -15.63 -9.74
N GLU A 4 -29.71 -16.12 -10.93
CA GLU A 4 -28.58 -17.04 -11.07
C GLU A 4 -27.24 -16.31 -10.88
N ASP A 5 -27.07 -15.18 -11.57
CA ASP A 5 -25.86 -14.35 -11.47
C ASP A 5 -25.70 -13.77 -10.05
N LEU A 6 -26.81 -13.36 -9.41
CA LEU A 6 -26.80 -12.85 -8.05
C LEU A 6 -26.42 -13.92 -7.03
N GLU A 7 -26.97 -15.14 -7.14
CA GLU A 7 -26.59 -16.23 -6.25
C GLU A 7 -25.14 -16.68 -6.50
N LYS A 8 -24.64 -16.64 -7.75
CA LYS A 8 -23.23 -16.88 -8.07
C LYS A 8 -22.31 -15.90 -7.34
N VAL A 9 -22.59 -14.60 -7.39
CA VAL A 9 -21.84 -13.56 -6.65
C VAL A 9 -21.92 -13.79 -5.15
N LYS A 10 -23.10 -14.06 -4.62
CA LYS A 10 -23.33 -14.26 -3.17
C LYS A 10 -22.58 -15.48 -2.64
N ASN A 11 -22.57 -16.59 -3.38
CA ASN A 11 -21.82 -17.78 -3.01
C ASN A 11 -20.32 -17.54 -3.06
N TRP A 12 -19.80 -16.95 -4.15
CA TRP A 12 -18.38 -16.61 -4.24
C TRP A 12 -17.94 -15.66 -3.11
N GLN A 13 -18.74 -14.64 -2.79
CA GLN A 13 -18.45 -13.72 -1.70
C GLN A 13 -18.38 -14.45 -0.34
N LYS A 14 -19.31 -15.37 -0.09
CA LYS A 14 -19.35 -16.16 1.15
C LYS A 14 -18.11 -17.05 1.30
N ASP A 15 -17.64 -17.62 0.20
CA ASP A 15 -16.48 -18.53 0.19
C ASP A 15 -15.14 -17.78 0.19
N ALA A 16 -15.10 -16.57 -0.37
CA ALA A 16 -13.89 -15.75 -0.44
C ALA A 16 -13.64 -14.90 0.81
N TYR A 17 -14.70 -14.50 1.54
CA TYR A 17 -14.60 -13.56 2.66
C TYR A 17 -15.22 -14.10 3.94
N HIS A 18 -14.39 -14.31 4.95
CA HIS A 18 -14.81 -14.92 6.21
C HIS A 18 -14.90 -13.90 7.34
N LYS A 19 -16.11 -13.56 7.78
CA LYS A 19 -16.32 -12.62 8.88
C LYS A 19 -15.79 -13.18 10.20
N GLN A 20 -15.14 -12.32 10.98
CA GLN A 20 -14.68 -12.65 12.34
C GLN A 20 -15.69 -12.21 13.40
N ILE A 21 -15.64 -12.86 14.58
CA ILE A 21 -16.56 -12.61 15.71
C ILE A 21 -16.49 -11.15 16.18
N MET A 22 -15.29 -10.54 16.18
CA MET A 22 -15.08 -9.15 16.62
C MET A 22 -15.20 -8.13 15.47
N GLY A 23 -15.79 -8.52 14.34
CA GLY A 23 -15.88 -7.68 13.15
C GLY A 23 -14.66 -7.79 12.23
N GLY A 24 -14.82 -7.33 10.99
CA GLY A 24 -13.81 -7.47 9.94
C GLY A 24 -13.80 -8.84 9.26
N PHE A 25 -12.89 -9.00 8.29
CA PHE A 25 -12.67 -10.23 7.55
C PHE A 25 -11.33 -10.86 7.92
N LYS A 26 -11.30 -12.20 7.97
CA LYS A 26 -10.11 -12.98 8.27
C LYS A 26 -8.98 -12.64 7.30
N GLU A 27 -9.29 -12.53 6.01
CA GLU A 27 -8.33 -12.27 4.93
C GLU A 27 -7.65 -10.90 5.11
N THR A 28 -8.41 -9.88 5.49
CA THR A 28 -7.87 -8.55 5.80
C THR A 28 -6.92 -8.60 7.00
N LYS A 29 -7.29 -9.32 8.05
CA LYS A 29 -6.46 -9.46 9.26
C LYS A 29 -5.16 -10.21 8.96
N GLU A 30 -5.22 -11.29 8.18
CA GLU A 30 -4.05 -12.08 7.81
C GLU A 30 -3.04 -11.25 6.99
N ALA A 31 -3.52 -10.43 6.05
CA ALA A 31 -2.67 -9.51 5.30
C ALA A 31 -2.03 -8.44 6.21
N GLU A 32 -2.82 -7.82 7.10
CA GLU A 32 -2.32 -6.81 8.05
C GLU A 32 -1.25 -7.39 8.99
N ASP A 33 -1.52 -8.56 9.58
CA ASP A 33 -0.58 -9.26 10.45
C ASP A 33 0.69 -9.69 9.69
N GLY A 34 0.54 -10.11 8.43
CA GLY A 34 1.64 -10.42 7.52
C GLY A 34 2.58 -9.23 7.30
N PHE A 35 2.03 -8.10 6.85
CA PHE A 35 2.80 -6.87 6.64
C PHE A 35 3.44 -6.37 7.93
N ARG A 36 2.70 -6.35 9.03
CA ARG A 36 3.22 -5.93 10.33
C ARG A 36 4.39 -6.80 10.77
N LYS A 37 4.30 -8.13 10.57
CA LYS A 37 5.37 -9.07 10.91
C LYS A 37 6.61 -8.84 10.05
N ALA A 38 6.44 -8.69 8.73
CA ALA A 38 7.54 -8.45 7.79
C ALA A 38 8.25 -7.10 8.07
N GLN A 39 7.48 -6.05 8.37
CA GLN A 39 8.01 -4.70 8.57
C GLN A 39 8.65 -4.49 9.96
N LYS A 40 8.18 -5.18 11.01
CA LYS A 40 8.56 -4.89 12.41
C LYS A 40 10.07 -4.85 12.69
N PRO A 41 10.90 -5.79 12.20
CA PRO A 41 12.35 -5.74 12.44
C PRO A 41 13.01 -4.51 11.81
N TRP A 42 12.66 -4.21 10.56
CA TRP A 42 13.18 -3.05 9.83
C TRP A 42 12.72 -1.74 10.46
N ALA A 43 11.44 -1.62 10.83
CA ALA A 43 10.93 -0.44 11.53
C ALA A 43 11.65 -0.17 12.86
N LYS A 44 12.07 -1.22 13.59
CA LYS A 44 12.88 -1.07 14.80
C LYS A 44 14.27 -0.50 14.46
N LYS A 45 14.93 -1.01 13.42
CA LYS A 45 16.23 -0.51 12.95
C LYS A 45 16.17 0.93 12.45
N ILE A 46 15.11 1.32 11.76
CA ILE A 46 14.87 2.71 11.36
C ILE A 46 14.73 3.64 12.57
N LYS A 47 14.05 3.21 13.65
CA LYS A 47 13.99 4.00 14.90
C LYS A 47 15.37 4.14 15.55
N GLU A 48 16.19 3.09 15.54
CA GLU A 48 17.58 3.14 16.01
C GLU A 48 18.42 4.12 15.18
N LEU A 49 18.24 4.12 13.84
CA LEU A 49 18.92 5.00 12.91
C LEU A 49 18.60 6.48 13.19
N GLU A 50 17.32 6.82 13.32
CA GLU A 50 16.90 8.20 13.62
C GLU A 50 17.42 8.68 14.98
N ALA A 51 17.46 7.81 15.99
CA ALA A 51 18.05 8.14 17.28
C ALA A 51 19.57 8.40 17.18
N ALA A 52 20.30 7.56 16.43
CA ALA A 52 21.74 7.72 16.22
C ALA A 52 22.07 8.99 15.41
N LYS A 53 21.31 9.25 14.35
CA LYS A 53 21.40 10.48 13.53
C LYS A 53 21.19 11.74 14.38
N LYS A 54 20.15 11.75 15.23
CA LYS A 54 19.89 12.88 16.13
C LYS A 54 21.02 13.10 17.12
N ALA A 55 21.58 12.03 17.68
CA ALA A 55 22.72 12.12 18.60
C ALA A 55 23.98 12.68 17.91
N TYR A 56 24.27 12.21 16.70
CA TYR A 56 25.39 12.72 15.89
C TYR A 56 25.22 14.21 15.58
N HIS A 57 24.07 14.64 15.06
CA HIS A 57 23.83 16.06 14.77
C HIS A 57 23.90 16.95 16.01
N LEU A 58 23.46 16.46 17.17
CA LEU A 58 23.60 17.18 18.42
C LEU A 58 25.07 17.33 18.82
N ALA A 59 25.89 16.28 18.70
CA ALA A 59 27.32 16.35 18.96
C ALA A 59 28.01 17.37 18.03
N CYS A 60 27.69 17.37 16.72
CA CYS A 60 28.24 18.34 15.78
C CYS A 60 27.87 19.79 16.14
N LYS A 61 26.64 20.01 16.62
CA LYS A 61 26.20 21.32 17.08
C LYS A 61 26.99 21.77 18.31
N GLU A 62 27.16 20.89 19.30
CA GLU A 62 27.91 21.20 20.53
C GLU A 62 29.39 21.43 20.25
N GLU A 63 30.00 20.66 19.34
CA GLU A 63 31.37 20.89 18.88
C GLU A 63 31.51 22.27 18.25
N LYS A 64 30.63 22.63 17.31
CA LYS A 64 30.64 23.97 16.69
C LYS A 64 30.51 25.08 17.73
N LEU A 65 29.64 24.92 18.71
CA LEU A 65 29.49 25.88 19.82
C LEU A 65 30.73 25.96 20.70
N ALA A 66 31.38 24.83 20.99
CA ALA A 66 32.62 24.80 21.77
C ALA A 66 33.77 25.48 21.02
N VAL A 67 33.93 25.20 19.73
CA VAL A 67 34.95 25.82 18.86
C VAL A 67 34.73 27.34 18.76
N THR A 68 33.51 27.80 18.50
CA THR A 68 33.23 29.24 18.45
C THR A 68 33.54 29.94 19.78
N ARG A 69 33.22 29.31 20.92
CA ARG A 69 33.56 29.87 22.25
C ARG A 69 35.06 29.95 22.49
N GLU A 70 35.81 28.93 22.08
CA GLU A 70 37.28 28.89 22.20
C GLU A 70 37.96 29.93 21.28
N MET A 71 37.41 30.16 20.07
CA MET A 71 37.90 31.20 19.18
C MET A 71 37.62 32.60 19.72
N ASN A 72 36.43 32.83 20.26
CA ASN A 72 36.06 34.13 20.83
C ASN A 72 36.89 34.48 22.07
N SER A 73 37.20 33.49 22.94
CA SER A 73 38.02 33.75 24.13
C SER A 73 39.43 34.24 23.80
N LYS A 74 39.99 33.85 22.65
CA LYS A 74 41.31 34.33 22.19
C LYS A 74 41.34 35.83 21.87
N THR A 75 40.18 36.46 21.68
CA THR A 75 40.07 37.90 21.40
C THR A 75 39.85 38.75 22.66
N GLU A 76 39.61 38.12 23.81
CA GLU A 76 39.38 38.81 25.09
C GLU A 76 40.70 39.01 25.86
N GLN A 77 40.97 40.24 26.32
CA GLN A 77 42.22 40.60 27.01
C GLN A 77 42.35 40.03 28.43
N SER A 78 41.31 39.40 28.99
CA SER A 78 41.22 38.98 30.40
C SER A 78 41.18 37.47 30.63
N VAL A 79 41.37 36.65 29.58
CA VAL A 79 41.28 35.19 29.71
C VAL A 79 42.55 34.60 30.30
N THR A 80 42.41 33.85 31.39
CA THR A 80 43.56 33.20 32.04
C THR A 80 44.00 31.92 31.30
N PRO A 81 45.27 31.50 31.43
CA PRO A 81 45.74 30.24 30.83
C PRO A 81 44.91 29.01 31.24
N GLU A 82 44.46 28.98 32.50
CA GLU A 82 43.61 27.93 33.04
C GLU A 82 42.23 27.89 32.35
N GLN A 83 41.63 29.06 32.10
CA GLN A 83 40.36 29.18 31.38
C GLN A 83 40.50 28.77 29.91
N GLN A 84 41.60 29.18 29.25
CA GLN A 84 41.87 28.79 27.87
C GLN A 84 42.04 27.28 27.75
N LYS A 85 42.79 26.65 28.67
CA LYS A 85 42.96 25.19 28.71
C LYS A 85 41.62 24.47 28.87
N LYS A 86 40.75 24.94 29.76
CA LYS A 86 39.41 24.36 29.96
C LYS A 86 38.52 24.44 28.70
N LEU A 87 38.64 25.52 27.93
CA LEU A 87 37.91 25.66 26.65
C LEU A 87 38.46 24.69 25.60
N GLN A 88 39.79 24.54 25.52
CA GLN A 88 40.44 23.57 24.64
C GLN A 88 40.05 22.14 24.99
N ASP A 89 40.12 21.75 26.27
CA ASP A 89 39.70 20.43 26.75
C ASP A 89 38.23 20.12 26.39
N LYS A 90 37.37 21.15 26.44
CA LYS A 90 35.97 21.03 26.02
C LYS A 90 35.83 20.81 24.52
N VAL A 91 36.60 21.51 23.69
CA VAL A 91 36.63 21.29 22.23
C VAL A 91 37.07 19.86 21.92
N ASP A 92 38.15 19.40 22.55
CA ASP A 92 38.69 18.06 22.30
C ASP A 92 37.72 16.96 22.74
N LYS A 93 37.01 17.17 23.86
CA LYS A 93 35.92 16.29 24.27
C LYS A 93 34.77 16.26 23.25
N CYS A 94 34.32 17.42 22.77
CA CYS A 94 33.25 17.48 21.78
C CYS A 94 33.66 16.81 20.45
N LYS A 95 34.91 16.94 20.02
CA LYS A 95 35.46 16.22 18.85
C LYS A 95 35.37 14.70 19.01
N GLN A 96 35.77 14.18 20.18
CA GLN A 96 35.66 12.75 20.48
C GLN A 96 34.20 12.28 20.50
N ASP A 97 33.29 13.09 21.06
CA ASP A 97 31.86 12.79 21.08
C ASP A 97 31.26 12.76 19.66
N VAL A 98 31.68 13.68 18.77
CA VAL A 98 31.30 13.68 17.35
C VAL A 98 31.75 12.40 16.67
N GLN A 99 33.03 12.05 16.79
CA GLN A 99 33.57 10.83 16.16
C GLN A 99 32.82 9.59 16.66
N LYS A 100 32.64 9.44 17.97
CA LYS A 100 31.96 8.28 18.57
C LYS A 100 30.49 8.18 18.13
N THR A 101 29.79 9.30 18.05
CA THR A 101 28.39 9.31 17.60
C THR A 101 28.26 9.09 16.10
N GLN A 102 29.24 9.54 15.31
CA GLN A 102 29.35 9.26 13.89
C GLN A 102 29.54 7.77 13.61
N GLU A 103 30.53 7.13 14.24
CA GLU A 103 30.80 5.69 14.09
C GLU A 103 29.56 4.85 14.43
N LYS A 104 28.84 5.24 15.49
CA LYS A 104 27.58 4.60 15.87
C LYS A 104 26.49 4.81 14.81
N TYR A 105 26.35 6.02 14.28
CA TYR A 105 25.37 6.33 13.24
C TYR A 105 25.65 5.54 11.96
N GLU A 106 26.89 5.53 11.49
CA GLU A 106 27.33 4.78 10.30
C GLU A 106 27.12 3.27 10.47
N LYS A 107 27.44 2.72 11.65
CA LYS A 107 27.19 1.31 11.96
C LYS A 107 25.70 0.96 11.87
N VAL A 108 24.81 1.78 12.43
CA VAL A 108 23.37 1.53 12.37
C VAL A 108 22.85 1.68 10.94
N LEU A 109 23.41 2.62 10.17
CA LEU A 109 23.07 2.80 8.76
C LEU A 109 23.44 1.56 7.93
N ASP A 110 24.63 0.99 8.15
CA ASP A 110 25.07 -0.26 7.54
C ASP A 110 24.17 -1.45 7.93
N ASP A 111 23.81 -1.59 9.21
CA ASP A 111 22.86 -2.60 9.69
C ASP A 111 21.48 -2.49 9.00
N VAL A 112 20.99 -1.27 8.76
CA VAL A 112 19.74 -1.03 8.00
C VAL A 112 19.92 -1.51 6.57
N GLY A 113 21.03 -1.16 5.91
CA GLY A 113 21.35 -1.64 4.56
C GLY A 113 21.34 -3.17 4.48
N LYS A 114 21.95 -3.85 5.44
CA LYS A 114 22.02 -5.32 5.51
C LYS A 114 20.68 -6.02 5.72
N THR A 115 19.73 -5.35 6.37
CA THR A 115 18.40 -5.92 6.68
C THR A 115 17.30 -5.50 5.71
N THR A 116 17.59 -4.56 4.81
CA THR A 116 16.64 -4.06 3.81
C THR A 116 16.22 -5.13 2.81
N PRO A 117 17.12 -6.01 2.29
CA PRO A 117 16.71 -7.08 1.37
C PRO A 117 15.67 -8.03 1.97
N GLN A 118 15.88 -8.52 3.21
CA GLN A 118 14.91 -9.42 3.85
C GLN A 118 13.59 -8.72 4.18
N TYR A 119 13.64 -7.42 4.47
CA TYR A 119 12.43 -6.60 4.61
C TYR A 119 11.64 -6.53 3.29
N MET A 120 12.31 -6.21 2.19
CA MET A 120 11.69 -6.12 0.87
C MET A 120 11.09 -7.47 0.46
N GLU A 121 11.84 -8.56 0.58
CA GLU A 121 11.39 -9.92 0.27
C GLU A 121 10.16 -10.30 1.11
N GLY A 122 10.18 -10.03 2.41
CA GLY A 122 9.05 -10.32 3.29
C GLY A 122 7.81 -9.48 2.97
N MET A 123 7.97 -8.21 2.57
CA MET A 123 6.85 -7.36 2.14
C MET A 123 6.29 -7.80 0.78
N GLU A 124 7.16 -8.15 -0.17
CA GLU A 124 6.80 -8.61 -1.50
C GLU A 124 6.03 -9.93 -1.43
N GLN A 125 6.43 -10.87 -0.56
CA GLN A 125 5.70 -12.11 -0.37
C GLN A 125 4.24 -11.90 0.08
N VAL A 126 4.02 -10.98 1.04
CA VAL A 126 2.67 -10.66 1.52
C VAL A 126 1.89 -9.91 0.45
N PHE A 127 2.53 -8.99 -0.27
CA PHE A 127 1.93 -8.25 -1.37
C PHE A 127 1.48 -9.16 -2.51
N GLU A 128 2.30 -10.13 -2.89
CA GLU A 128 1.98 -11.10 -3.94
C GLU A 128 0.79 -11.98 -3.57
N GLN A 129 0.65 -12.36 -2.29
CA GLN A 129 -0.56 -13.05 -1.81
C GLN A 129 -1.83 -12.19 -1.96
N CYS A 130 -1.73 -10.89 -1.67
CA CYS A 130 -2.83 -9.95 -1.89
C CYS A 130 -3.16 -9.80 -3.39
N GLN A 131 -2.14 -9.73 -4.25
CA GLN A 131 -2.32 -9.64 -5.70
C GLN A 131 -3.03 -10.88 -6.25
N GLN A 132 -2.62 -12.08 -5.83
CA GLN A 132 -3.26 -13.34 -6.22
C GLN A 132 -4.72 -13.42 -5.72
N PHE A 133 -5.01 -12.90 -4.54
CA PHE A 133 -6.37 -12.84 -4.04
C PHE A 133 -7.24 -11.87 -4.86
N GLU A 134 -6.71 -10.70 -5.22
CA GLU A 134 -7.40 -9.73 -6.05
C GLU A 134 -7.58 -10.22 -7.49
N GLU A 135 -6.59 -10.91 -8.05
CA GLU A 135 -6.68 -11.51 -9.39
C GLU A 135 -7.85 -12.49 -9.47
N LYS A 136 -8.04 -13.33 -8.45
CA LYS A 136 -9.21 -14.23 -8.38
C LYS A 136 -10.53 -13.45 -8.42
N ARG A 137 -10.63 -12.33 -7.71
CA ARG A 137 -11.81 -11.46 -7.74
C ARG A 137 -12.03 -10.86 -9.13
N LEU A 138 -10.97 -10.37 -9.78
CA LEU A 138 -11.05 -9.74 -11.10
C LEU A 138 -11.44 -10.74 -12.19
N VAL A 139 -10.85 -11.94 -12.17
CA VAL A 139 -11.21 -13.03 -13.09
C VAL A 139 -12.67 -13.44 -12.88
N PHE A 140 -13.09 -13.62 -11.63
CA PHE A 140 -14.49 -13.92 -11.30
C PHE A 140 -15.45 -12.82 -11.76
N LEU A 141 -15.12 -11.56 -11.51
CA LEU A 141 -15.93 -10.42 -11.92
C LEU A 141 -16.10 -10.37 -13.44
N LYS A 142 -15.02 -10.61 -14.19
CA LYS A 142 -15.06 -10.69 -15.65
C LYS A 142 -16.01 -11.80 -16.12
N GLU A 143 -15.94 -12.98 -15.50
CA GLU A 143 -16.82 -14.11 -15.81
C GLU A 143 -18.29 -13.75 -15.57
N VAL A 144 -18.63 -13.21 -14.40
CA VAL A 144 -20.01 -12.80 -14.06
C VAL A 144 -20.55 -11.74 -15.02
N LEU A 145 -19.73 -10.76 -15.42
CA LEU A 145 -20.16 -9.74 -16.39
C LEU A 145 -20.46 -10.33 -17.77
N LEU A 146 -19.70 -11.34 -18.20
CA LEU A 146 -19.95 -12.06 -19.44
C LEU A 146 -21.23 -12.91 -19.34
N ASP A 147 -21.47 -13.55 -18.20
CA ASP A 147 -22.71 -14.30 -17.95
C ASP A 147 -23.94 -13.38 -17.98
N ILE A 148 -23.87 -12.22 -17.30
CA ILE A 148 -24.93 -11.21 -17.32
C ILE A 148 -25.20 -10.74 -18.76
N LYS A 149 -24.15 -10.46 -19.54
CA LYS A 149 -24.30 -10.08 -20.96
C LYS A 149 -25.08 -11.15 -21.72
N ARG A 150 -24.70 -12.42 -21.59
CA ARG A 150 -25.36 -13.55 -22.26
C ARG A 150 -26.83 -13.67 -21.83
N HIS A 151 -27.10 -13.56 -20.53
CA HIS A 151 -28.46 -13.66 -19.99
C HIS A 151 -29.37 -12.50 -20.41
N LEU A 152 -28.80 -11.31 -20.66
CA LEU A 152 -29.56 -10.15 -21.11
C LEU A 152 -29.73 -10.08 -22.63
N SER A 153 -28.78 -10.59 -23.42
CA SER A 153 -28.79 -10.45 -24.87
C SER A 153 -29.83 -11.35 -25.54
N LEU A 154 -30.74 -10.77 -26.33
CA LEU A 154 -31.61 -11.50 -27.26
C LEU A 154 -31.04 -11.58 -28.69
N ALA A 155 -29.94 -10.88 -28.95
CA ALA A 155 -29.38 -10.71 -30.30
C ALA A 155 -28.39 -11.82 -30.71
N GLU A 156 -28.37 -12.96 -30.01
CA GLU A 156 -27.37 -14.02 -30.27
C GLU A 156 -27.71 -14.89 -31.48
N ASN A 157 -28.99 -15.01 -31.86
CA ASN A 157 -29.43 -15.83 -33.00
C ASN A 157 -30.19 -14.98 -34.03
N SER A 158 -29.65 -14.87 -35.24
CA SER A 158 -30.24 -14.08 -36.33
C SER A 158 -31.52 -14.68 -36.95
N ARG A 159 -32.08 -15.74 -36.36
CA ARG A 159 -33.28 -16.44 -36.84
C ARG A 159 -34.43 -16.40 -35.84
N ASP A 160 -34.19 -15.86 -34.65
CA ASP A 160 -35.21 -15.83 -33.61
C ASP A 160 -36.09 -14.59 -33.81
N GLU A 161 -37.40 -14.80 -33.90
CA GLU A 161 -38.37 -13.71 -33.88
C GLU A 161 -38.57 -13.24 -32.43
N LEU A 162 -38.76 -11.93 -32.26
CA LEU A 162 -38.98 -11.34 -30.93
C LEU A 162 -40.08 -10.30 -30.96
N THR A 163 -40.86 -10.26 -29.89
CA THR A 163 -41.85 -9.21 -29.66
C THR A 163 -41.18 -8.03 -28.97
N LYS A 164 -41.21 -6.84 -29.58
CA LYS A 164 -40.78 -5.58 -28.95
C LYS A 164 -41.72 -5.25 -27.78
N LEU A 165 -41.14 -5.01 -26.59
CA LEU A 165 -41.88 -4.73 -25.36
C LEU A 165 -41.69 -3.31 -24.81
N GLY A 166 -40.74 -2.55 -25.36
CA GLY A 166 -40.45 -1.19 -24.92
C GLY A 166 -39.83 -0.38 -26.04
N GLU A 167 -39.80 0.94 -25.86
CA GLU A 167 -39.11 1.86 -26.75
C GLU A 167 -37.59 1.71 -26.63
N GLU A 168 -36.90 2.29 -27.61
CA GLU A 168 -35.45 2.40 -27.62
C GLU A 168 -35.00 3.36 -26.51
N ASP A 169 -34.00 2.95 -25.72
CA ASP A 169 -33.39 3.82 -24.71
C ASP A 169 -32.31 4.75 -25.30
N GLU A 170 -31.76 5.64 -24.47
CA GLU A 170 -30.72 6.60 -24.89
C GLU A 170 -29.42 5.93 -25.40
N GLN A 171 -29.24 4.64 -25.15
CA GLN A 171 -28.10 3.84 -25.58
C GLN A 171 -28.40 2.97 -26.81
N GLY A 172 -29.60 3.10 -27.39
CA GLY A 172 -30.02 2.37 -28.59
C GLY A 172 -30.52 0.94 -28.32
N TRP A 173 -30.85 0.59 -27.07
CA TRP A 173 -31.34 -0.74 -26.71
C TRP A 173 -32.85 -0.78 -26.58
N CYS A 174 -33.46 -1.86 -27.03
CA CYS A 174 -34.89 -2.15 -26.86
C CYS A 174 -35.08 -3.38 -25.98
N ARG A 175 -36.19 -3.41 -25.23
CA ARG A 175 -36.62 -4.60 -24.49
C ARG A 175 -37.45 -5.51 -25.40
N GLY A 176 -37.18 -6.82 -25.37
CA GLY A 176 -37.86 -7.81 -26.19
C GLY A 176 -38.28 -9.06 -25.44
N ARG A 177 -39.03 -9.92 -26.13
CA ARG A 177 -39.41 -11.27 -25.69
C ARG A 177 -39.35 -12.24 -26.86
N LEU A 178 -38.63 -13.34 -26.70
CA LEU A 178 -38.64 -14.47 -27.63
C LEU A 178 -39.91 -15.33 -27.45
N ASP A 179 -40.23 -16.13 -28.45
CA ASP A 179 -41.36 -17.09 -28.39
C ASP A 179 -41.22 -18.12 -27.27
N SER A 180 -39.99 -18.42 -26.87
CA SER A 180 -39.67 -19.23 -25.69
C SER A 180 -40.15 -18.60 -24.37
N GLY A 181 -40.58 -17.33 -24.39
CA GLY A 181 -40.93 -16.53 -23.23
C GLY A 181 -39.75 -15.80 -22.60
N GLN A 182 -38.53 -16.00 -23.10
CA GLN A 182 -37.33 -15.33 -22.61
C GLN A 182 -37.41 -13.82 -22.83
N LEU A 183 -37.18 -13.05 -21.76
CA LEU A 183 -37.10 -11.59 -21.79
C LEU A 183 -35.65 -11.14 -21.85
N GLY A 184 -35.37 -10.05 -22.55
CA GLY A 184 -34.01 -9.49 -22.62
C GLY A 184 -33.96 -8.18 -23.41
N LEU A 185 -32.74 -7.79 -23.79
CA LEU A 185 -32.41 -6.58 -24.53
C LEU A 185 -31.82 -6.94 -25.90
N TYR A 186 -32.07 -6.09 -26.89
CA TYR A 186 -31.46 -6.17 -28.21
C TYR A 186 -31.18 -4.75 -28.73
N PRO A 187 -30.13 -4.53 -29.54
CA PRO A 187 -29.90 -3.24 -30.20
C PRO A 187 -31.01 -2.97 -31.21
N ALA A 188 -31.59 -1.77 -31.22
CA ALA A 188 -32.70 -1.42 -32.11
C ALA A 188 -32.34 -1.60 -33.60
N ASN A 189 -31.07 -1.39 -33.95
CA ASN A 189 -30.55 -1.52 -35.31
C ASN A 189 -30.21 -2.97 -35.73
N TYR A 190 -30.43 -3.97 -34.88
CA TYR A 190 -30.11 -5.38 -35.16
C TYR A 190 -31.34 -6.19 -35.59
N VAL A 191 -32.52 -5.56 -35.64
CA VAL A 191 -33.78 -6.22 -36.00
C VAL A 191 -34.54 -5.43 -37.05
N GLU A 192 -35.31 -6.13 -37.88
CA GLU A 192 -36.23 -5.55 -38.86
C GLU A 192 -37.67 -5.94 -38.51
N ALA A 193 -38.63 -5.04 -38.74
CA ALA A 193 -40.03 -5.36 -38.57
C ALA A 193 -40.49 -6.30 -39.70
N ILE A 194 -41.14 -7.41 -39.34
CA ILE A 194 -41.71 -8.39 -40.27
C ILE A 194 -43.19 -8.06 -40.50
#